data_AF-A0A6L6IT36-F1
#
_entry.id   AF-A0A6L6IT36-F1
#
_cell.length_a   1.000
_cell.length_b   1.000
_cell.length_c   1.000
_cell.angle_alpha   90.00
_cell.angle_beta   90.00
_cell.angle_gamma   90.00
#
_symmetry.space_group_name_H-M   'P 1'
#
loop_
_entity.id
_entity.type
_entity.pdbx_description
1 polymer ?
#
loop_
_entity_poly.entity_id
_entity_poly.type
_entity_poly.pdbx_seq_one_letter_code
_entity_poly.pdbx_strand_id
1 'polypeptide(L)' 'MRGYAVVNYNITDYDREVYKNKEIKKIISFCLINGQDALCGSGDAGVNINGKNIDLTPYILKSLESVEMGIANPLFINKE' A
#
# COMPACT_ATOMS: atom_id res chain seq x y z
N MET A 1 -2.92 13.83 11.91
CA MET A 1 -2.38 13.22 10.68
C MET A 1 -3.40 12.22 10.19
N ARG A 2 -3.75 12.24 8.90
CA ARG A 2 -4.71 11.31 8.29
C ARG A 2 -4.00 10.56 7.18
N GLY A 3 -4.47 9.37 6.86
CA GLY A 3 -4.09 8.80 5.58
C GLY A 3 -4.69 7.43 5.39
N TYR A 4 -4.36 6.87 4.24
CA TYR A 4 -5.01 5.68 3.72
C TYR A 4 -3.99 4.82 2.99
N ALA A 5 -4.23 3.52 3.01
CA ALA A 5 -3.55 2.54 2.21
C ALA A 5 -4.59 1.67 1.51
N VAL A 6 -4.39 1.41 0.23
CA VAL A 6 -5.24 0.56 -0.60
C VAL A 6 -4.37 -0.49 -1.25
N VAL A 7 -4.79 -1.75 -1.13
CA VAL A 7 -4.19 -2.86 -1.86
C VAL A 7 -5.12 -3.23 -3.01
N ASN A 8 -4.72 -2.88 -4.24
CA ASN A 8 -5.46 -3.25 -5.44
C ASN A 8 -5.00 -4.62 -5.93
N TYR A 9 -5.91 -5.59 -5.97
CA TYR A 9 -5.68 -6.93 -6.52
C TYR A 9 -6.20 -7.07 -7.96
N ASN A 10 -6.97 -6.11 -8.46
CA ASN A 10 -7.50 -6.12 -9.81
C ASN A 10 -6.45 -5.54 -10.78
N ILE A 11 -5.45 -6.35 -11.10
CA ILE A 11 -4.33 -5.98 -11.95
C ILE A 11 -4.67 -6.16 -13.42
N THR A 12 -4.52 -5.08 -14.17
CA THR A 12 -4.75 -5.00 -15.61
C THR A 12 -3.47 -5.19 -16.41
N ASP A 13 -3.58 -5.37 -17.72
CA ASP A 13 -2.42 -5.39 -18.61
C ASP A 13 -1.68 -4.04 -18.62
N TYR A 14 -2.42 -2.94 -18.47
CA TYR A 14 -1.84 -1.60 -18.32
C TYR A 14 -0.93 -1.51 -17.09
N ASP A 15 -1.33 -2.07 -15.95
CA ASP A 15 -0.51 -2.09 -14.74
C ASP A 15 0.80 -2.85 -14.97
N ARG A 16 0.75 -3.98 -15.68
CA ARG A 16 1.93 -4.81 -16.01
C ARG A 16 2.91 -4.04 -16.90
N GLU A 17 2.41 -3.21 -17.80
CA GLU A 17 3.22 -2.35 -18.66
C GLU A 17 3.86 -1.19 -17.89
N VAL A 18 3.07 -0.48 -17.07
CA VAL A 18 3.53 0.66 -16.27
C VAL A 18 4.62 0.24 -15.29
N TYR A 19 4.40 -0.84 -14.54
CA TYR A 19 5.36 -1.34 -13.56
C TYR A 19 6.47 -2.20 -14.18
N LYS A 20 6.40 -2.48 -15.49
CA LYS A 20 7.34 -3.36 -16.22
C LYS A 20 7.52 -4.72 -15.55
N ASN A 21 6.48 -5.19 -14.85
CA ASN A 21 6.45 -6.47 -14.17
C ASN A 21 5.24 -7.28 -14.63
N LYS A 22 5.49 -8.26 -15.50
CA LYS A 22 4.44 -9.18 -16.00
C LYS A 22 3.85 -10.06 -14.90
N GLU A 23 4.57 -10.26 -13.80
CA GLU A 23 4.17 -11.14 -12.69
C GLU A 23 3.50 -10.40 -11.53
N ILE A 24 3.29 -9.08 -11.64
CA ILE A 24 2.63 -8.29 -10.59
C ILE A 24 1.24 -8.84 -10.28
N LYS A 25 0.95 -9.00 -8.98
CA LYS A 25 -0.32 -9.57 -8.49
C LYS A 25 -1.16 -8.55 -7.74
N LYS A 26 -0.55 -7.45 -7.33
CA LYS A 26 -1.20 -6.38 -6.58
C LYS A 26 -0.34 -5.12 -6.60
N ILE A 27 -1.00 -3.99 -6.39
CA ILE A 27 -0.38 -2.68 -6.22
C ILE A 27 -0.81 -2.15 -4.86
N ILE A 28 0.14 -1.58 -4.11
CA ILE A 28 -0.16 -0.82 -2.90
C ILE A 28 -0.10 0.64 -3.25
N SER A 29 -1.14 1.38 -2.90
CA SER A 29 -1.17 2.84 -2.96
C SER A 29 -1.38 3.39 -1.56
N PHE A 30 -0.65 4.42 -1.19
CA PHE A 30 -0.80 5.10 0.10
C PHE A 30 -0.69 6.61 -0.04
N CYS A 31 -1.29 7.32 0.90
CA CYS A 31 -1.03 8.74 1.14
C CYS A 31 -1.08 9.03 2.63
N LEU A 32 -0.09 9.78 3.11
CA LEU A 32 0.01 10.31 4.47
C LEU A 32 -0.18 11.82 4.38
N ILE A 33 -1.12 12.37 5.13
CA ILE A 33 -1.55 13.76 5.03
C ILE A 33 -1.34 14.46 6.36
N ASN A 34 -0.61 15.57 6.34
CA ASN A 34 -0.34 16.42 7.48
C ASN A 34 -0.62 17.89 7.14
N GLY A 35 -1.79 18.41 7.53
CA GLY A 35 -2.20 19.77 7.21
C GLY A 35 -2.36 19.95 5.70
N GLN A 36 -1.50 20.77 5.09
CA GLN A 36 -1.47 21.02 3.65
C GLN A 36 -0.46 20.12 2.90
N ASP A 37 0.35 19.35 3.63
CA ASP A 37 1.39 18.49 3.06
C ASP A 37 0.90 17.05 2.92
N ALA A 38 1.36 16.37 1.87
CA ALA A 38 1.08 14.96 1.64
C ALA A 38 2.30 14.19 1.11
N LEU A 39 2.52 12.98 1.66
CA LEU A 39 3.44 12.00 1.12
C LEU A 39 2.65 10.82 0.55
N CYS A 40 2.66 10.67 -0.76
CA CYS A 40 1.94 9.63 -1.47
C CYS A 40 2.88 8.72 -2.25
N GLY A 41 2.50 7.46 -2.40
CA GLY A 41 3.23 6.50 -3.21
C GLY A 41 2.31 5.41 -3.74
N SER A 42 2.71 4.83 -4.87
CA SER A 42 2.07 3.63 -5.44
C SER A 42 3.15 2.71 -5.99
N GLY A 43 3.00 1.41 -5.80
CA GLY A 43 4.02 0.46 -6.19
C GLY A 43 3.59 -0.99 -6.19
N ASP A 44 4.27 -1.78 -7.01
CA ASP A 44 4.35 -3.22 -6.85
C ASP A 44 4.99 -3.57 -5.50
N ALA A 45 4.34 -4.43 -4.73
CA ALA A 45 4.86 -4.92 -3.45
C ALA A 45 5.61 -6.26 -3.58
N GLY A 46 5.73 -6.81 -4.79
CA GLY A 46 6.50 -8.00 -5.10
C GLY A 46 7.97 -7.67 -5.39
N VAL A 47 8.88 -8.45 -4.83
CA VAL A 47 10.31 -8.41 -5.19
C VAL A 47 10.79 -9.79 -5.59
N ASN A 48 11.56 -9.88 -6.68
CA ASN A 48 12.22 -11.13 -7.05
C ASN A 48 13.59 -11.22 -6.36
N ILE A 49 13.75 -12.17 -5.44
CA ILE A 49 15.02 -12.46 -4.79
C ILE A 49 15.36 -13.92 -5.09
N ASN A 50 16.47 -14.14 -5.79
CA ASN A 50 16.97 -15.47 -6.18
C ASN A 50 15.91 -16.31 -6.94
N GLY A 51 15.16 -15.69 -7.85
CA GLY A 51 14.13 -16.38 -8.64
C GLY A 51 12.82 -16.64 -7.88
N LYS A 52 12.73 -16.27 -6.61
CA LYS A 52 11.51 -16.35 -5.82
C LYS A 52 10.85 -14.98 -5.73
N ASN A 53 9.57 -14.93 -6.09
CA ASN A 53 8.76 -13.73 -5.90
C ASN A 53 8.30 -13.65 -4.43
N ILE A 54 8.74 -12.62 -3.72
CA ILE A 54 8.47 -12.38 -2.31
C ILE A 54 7.48 -11.24 -2.20
N ASP A 55 6.40 -11.48 -1.46
CA ASP A 55 5.38 -10.47 -1.18
C ASP A 55 5.76 -9.61 0.02
N LEU A 56 6.15 -8.36 -0.23
CA LEU A 56 6.50 -7.39 0.80
C LEU A 56 5.29 -6.61 1.33
N THR A 57 4.07 -6.91 0.87
CA THR A 57 2.86 -6.21 1.32
C THR A 57 2.75 -6.12 2.85
N PRO A 58 2.94 -7.21 3.62
CA PRO A 58 2.87 -7.13 5.08
C PRO A 58 3.90 -6.17 5.68
N TYR A 59 5.11 -6.09 5.12
CA TYR A 59 6.16 -5.20 5.60
C TYR A 59 5.87 -3.74 5.27
N ILE A 60 5.35 -3.47 4.07
CA ILE A 60 4.94 -2.12 3.65
C ILE A 60 3.79 -1.64 4.53
N LEU A 61 2.74 -2.45 4.69
CA LEU A 61 1.61 -2.12 5.56
C LEU A 61 2.06 -1.93 7.00
N LYS A 62 2.95 -2.80 7.52
CA LYS A 62 3.51 -2.63 8.86
C LYS A 62 4.34 -1.36 9.01
N SER A 63 5.06 -0.97 7.97
CA SER A 63 5.82 0.27 7.95
C SER A 63 4.88 1.48 7.94
N LEU A 64 3.80 1.44 7.14
CA LEU A 64 2.77 2.50 7.13
C LEU A 64 2.00 2.57 8.46
N GLU A 65 1.72 1.44 9.10
CA GLU A 65 1.24 1.38 10.48
C GLU A 65 2.25 2.01 11.44
N SER A 66 3.54 1.70 11.35
CA SER A 66 4.55 2.30 12.23
C SER A 66 4.76 3.79 11.98
N VAL A 67 4.42 4.26 10.77
CA VAL A 67 4.37 5.67 10.42
C VAL A 67 3.14 6.34 11.05
N GLU A 68 2.25 5.60 11.75
CA GLU A 68 1.13 6.10 12.55
C GLU A 68 1.39 7.51 13.08
N MET A 69 0.73 8.56 12.59
CA MET A 69 -0.62 8.67 12.01
C MET A 69 -1.73 8.28 12.98
N GLY A 70 -1.54 8.55 14.28
CA GLY A 70 -2.57 8.58 15.33
C GLY A 70 -3.84 7.81 15.01
N ILE A 71 -3.77 6.48 14.94
CA ILE A 71 -4.94 5.63 14.87
C ILE A 71 -5.62 5.77 16.23
N ALA A 72 -6.66 6.59 16.27
CA ALA A 72 -7.74 6.32 17.18
C ALA A 72 -8.25 4.93 16.82
N ASN A 73 -7.94 3.97 17.69
CA ASN A 73 -8.40 2.59 17.76
C ASN A 73 -9.53 2.19 16.76
N PRO A 74 -9.41 1.06 16.05
CA PRO A 74 -10.47 0.51 15.20
C PRO A 74 -11.68 -0.06 15.97
N LEU A 75 -11.93 0.40 17.21
CA LEU A 75 -13.03 -0.06 18.06
C LEU A 75 -14.30 0.79 17.96
N PHE A 76 -14.34 1.84 17.14
CA PHE A 76 -15.57 2.58 16.88
C PHE A 76 -16.08 2.28 15.46
N ILE A 77 -16.66 1.10 15.36
CA ILE A 77 -17.83 0.85 14.52
C ILE A 77 -18.84 1.94 14.88
N ASN A 78 -19.20 2.79 13.92
CA ASN A 78 -20.40 3.63 14.06
C ASN A 78 -21.60 2.70 14.17
N LYS A 79 -22.03 2.45 15.41
CA LYS A 79 -23.45 2.32 15.73
C LYS A 79 -23.97 3.73 15.91
N GLU A 80 -24.59 4.27 14.87
CA GLU A 80 -25.76 5.12 14.96
C GLU A 80 -26.70 4.76 13.80
#